data_AF-A0A4Q6AHR5-F1
#
_entry.id   AF-A0A4Q6AHR5-F1
#
_cell.length_a   1.000
_cell.length_b   1.000
_cell.length_c   1.000
_cell.angle_alpha   90.00
_cell.angle_beta   90.00
_cell.angle_gamma   90.00
#
_symmetry.space_group_name_H-M   'P 1'
#
loop_
_entity.id
_entity.type
_entity.pdbx_description
1 polymer ?
#
loop_
_entity_poly.entity_id
_entity_poly.type
_entity_poly.pdbx_seq_one_letter_code
_entity_poly.pdbx_strand_id
1 'polypeptide(L)'
;MKRLFVCLALGLCLISCDHKRDTEKLRQVFAQTNYDDELLKGLPLYDSLKNIIMSNMDTIFKFRNSRHFVYHGDTGKETREDADHYMFFYNYGEAASLSYGTGPDDQKLIDEVSVENMPAFIFPSVDSIFKKLGKDRIRGFTLWEDSTIEISIKGYRKKEIDVSHELIWKRSYSKNTDHDLFYKDTMITPRWTYLISVDEHQGW
;
A
#
# COMPACT_ATOMS: atom_id res chain seq x y z
N MET A 1 51.60 -8.88 29.60
CA MET A 1 50.71 -9.17 28.44
C MET A 1 49.23 -9.10 28.83
N LYS A 2 48.70 -7.95 29.27
CA LYS A 2 47.26 -7.77 29.58
C LYS A 2 46.68 -6.42 29.13
N ARG A 3 47.50 -5.50 28.60
CA ARG A 3 47.06 -4.16 28.16
C ARG A 3 46.87 -4.03 26.64
N LEU A 4 47.24 -5.05 25.87
CA LEU A 4 47.17 -4.99 24.40
C LEU A 4 45.81 -5.45 23.82
N PHE A 5 44.99 -6.14 24.61
CA PHE A 5 43.71 -6.70 24.13
C PHE A 5 42.51 -5.77 24.28
N VAL A 6 42.61 -4.69 25.08
CA VAL A 6 41.48 -3.77 25.31
C VAL A 6 41.30 -2.77 24.16
N CYS A 7 42.36 -2.44 23.43
CA CYS A 7 42.27 -1.49 22.32
C CYS A 7 41.69 -2.08 21.03
N LEU A 8 41.69 -3.41 20.85
CA LEU A 8 41.14 -4.04 19.64
C LEU A 8 39.61 -4.18 19.66
N ALA A 9 38.98 -4.15 20.84
CA ALA A 9 37.53 -4.32 20.99
C ALA A 9 36.73 -3.01 20.83
N LEU A 10 37.37 -1.84 20.93
CA LEU A 10 36.73 -0.52 20.80
C LEU A 10 36.69 0.01 19.36
N GLY A 11 37.40 -0.62 18.41
CA GLY A 11 37.46 -0.20 17.01
C GLY A 11 36.33 -0.74 16.12
N LEU A 12 35.55 -1.72 16.59
CA LEU A 12 34.53 -2.40 15.77
C LEU A 12 33.11 -1.84 15.94
N CYS A 13 32.89 -0.84 16.78
CA CYS A 13 31.55 -0.33 17.13
C CYS A 13 31.10 0.94 16.37
N LEU A 14 31.81 1.40 15.34
CA LEU A 14 31.49 2.67 14.67
C LEU A 14 31.07 2.55 13.20
N ILE A 15 30.88 1.35 12.67
CA ILE A 15 30.19 1.20 11.38
C ILE A 15 28.69 1.07 11.68
N SER A 16 28.11 2.15 12.25
CA SER A 16 26.69 2.39 12.07
C SER A 16 26.55 2.74 10.59
N CYS A 17 26.18 1.77 9.76
CA CYS A 17 25.75 2.03 8.39
C CYS A 17 24.44 2.83 8.47
N ASP A 18 24.56 4.14 8.68
CA ASP A 18 23.47 5.07 8.43
C ASP A 18 23.27 5.05 6.91
N HIS A 19 22.31 4.25 6.45
CA HIS A 19 21.90 4.27 5.05
C HIS A 19 21.27 5.63 4.79
N LYS A 20 22.09 6.55 4.28
CA LYS A 20 21.65 7.91 3.99
C LYS A 20 20.80 7.87 2.74
N ARG A 21 19.50 8.17 2.91
CA ARG A 21 18.51 8.33 1.84
C ARG A 21 19.08 9.23 0.72
N ASP A 22 19.11 8.70 -0.50
CA ASP A 22 19.59 9.38 -1.71
C ASP A 22 18.49 10.27 -2.29
N THR A 23 18.29 11.40 -1.63
CA THR A 23 17.25 12.39 -1.96
C THR A 23 17.39 12.97 -3.36
N GLU A 24 18.60 13.04 -3.92
CA GLU A 24 18.82 13.55 -5.29
C GLU A 24 18.30 12.57 -6.34
N LYS A 25 18.57 11.27 -6.19
CA LYS A 25 18.00 10.24 -7.07
C LYS A 25 16.48 10.21 -6.97
N LEU A 26 15.93 10.26 -5.76
CA LEU A 26 14.47 10.32 -5.55
C LEU A 26 13.86 11.53 -6.24
N ARG A 27 14.48 12.71 -6.10
CA ARG A 27 14.06 13.95 -6.76
C ARG A 27 14.07 13.82 -8.28
N GLN A 28 15.11 13.19 -8.85
CA GLN A 28 15.19 12.97 -10.30
C GLN A 28 14.05 12.07 -10.80
N VAL A 29 13.77 10.96 -10.11
CA VAL A 29 12.67 10.05 -10.49
C VAL A 29 11.32 10.74 -10.33
N PHE A 30 11.12 11.47 -9.24
CA PHE A 30 9.90 12.22 -8.96
C PHE A 30 9.61 13.29 -10.03
N ALA A 31 10.63 14.03 -10.47
CA ALA A 31 10.49 15.02 -11.53
C ALA A 31 10.16 14.40 -12.90
N GLN A 32 10.61 13.17 -13.18
CA GLN A 32 10.37 12.46 -14.43
C GLN A 32 9.03 11.71 -14.49
N THR A 33 8.44 11.42 -13.33
CA THR A 33 7.21 10.62 -13.24
C THR A 33 6.01 11.53 -13.53
N ASN A 34 5.15 11.18 -14.49
CA ASN A 34 3.99 11.99 -14.86
C ASN A 34 2.68 11.29 -14.50
N TYR A 35 1.61 12.08 -14.39
CA TYR A 35 0.26 11.53 -14.34
C TYR A 35 -0.03 10.73 -15.61
N ASP A 36 -0.80 9.66 -15.45
CA ASP A 36 -1.17 8.74 -16.51
C ASP A 36 -2.54 9.12 -17.09
N ASP A 37 -2.57 9.70 -18.28
CA ASP A 37 -3.82 10.17 -18.90
C ASP A 37 -4.78 9.02 -19.27
N GLU A 38 -4.24 7.83 -19.57
CA GLU A 38 -5.08 6.66 -19.88
C GLU A 38 -5.82 6.17 -18.63
N LEU A 39 -5.28 6.46 -17.45
CA LEU A 39 -6.00 6.19 -16.21
C LEU A 39 -7.29 7.00 -16.10
N LEU A 40 -7.25 8.27 -16.51
CA LEU A 40 -8.39 9.17 -16.43
C LEU A 40 -9.55 8.67 -17.30
N LYS A 41 -9.25 7.97 -18.41
CA LYS A 41 -10.26 7.32 -19.24
C LYS A 41 -10.95 6.15 -18.52
N GLY A 42 -10.28 5.53 -17.55
CA GLY A 42 -10.81 4.46 -16.71
C GLY A 42 -11.66 4.93 -15.53
N LEU A 43 -11.79 6.24 -15.29
CA LEU A 43 -12.51 6.80 -14.13
C LEU A 43 -13.91 6.19 -13.89
N PRO A 44 -14.75 5.96 -14.91
CA PRO A 44 -16.07 5.33 -14.70
C PRO A 44 -16.01 3.91 -14.10
N LEU A 45 -14.94 3.15 -14.36
CA LEU A 45 -14.74 1.83 -13.78
C LEU A 45 -14.32 1.94 -12.30
N TYR A 46 -13.44 2.89 -11.97
CA TYR A 46 -13.08 3.17 -10.58
C TYR A 46 -14.29 3.68 -9.77
N ASP A 47 -15.15 4.51 -10.35
CA ASP A 47 -16.42 4.91 -9.76
C ASP A 47 -17.35 3.72 -9.51
N SER A 48 -17.42 2.79 -10.47
CA SER A 48 -18.21 1.56 -10.35
C SER A 48 -17.70 0.70 -9.19
N LEU A 49 -16.37 0.50 -9.09
CA LEU A 49 -15.74 -0.20 -7.97
C LEU A 49 -16.07 0.47 -6.63
N LYS A 50 -15.85 1.78 -6.54
CA LYS A 50 -16.18 2.59 -5.36
C LYS A 50 -17.66 2.46 -4.99
N ASN A 51 -18.59 2.46 -5.95
CA ASN A 51 -20.01 2.28 -5.67
C ASN A 51 -20.31 0.89 -5.07
N ILE A 52 -19.70 -0.17 -5.60
CA ILE A 52 -19.84 -1.53 -5.07
C ILE A 52 -19.30 -1.61 -3.63
N ILE A 53 -18.10 -1.08 -3.39
CA ILE A 53 -17.48 -1.09 -2.05
C ILE A 53 -18.34 -0.29 -1.07
N MET A 54 -18.71 0.94 -1.43
CA MET A 54 -19.47 1.84 -0.55
C MET A 54 -20.87 1.31 -0.21
N SER A 55 -21.54 0.67 -1.16
CA SER A 55 -22.87 0.07 -0.91
C SER A 55 -22.83 -1.15 0.00
N ASN A 56 -21.64 -1.72 0.24
CA ASN A 56 -21.45 -2.91 1.06
C ASN A 56 -20.47 -2.70 2.22
N MET A 57 -20.08 -1.46 2.52
CA MET A 57 -19.02 -1.12 3.47
C MET A 57 -19.22 -1.79 4.83
N ASP A 58 -20.39 -1.62 5.44
CA ASP A 58 -20.72 -2.22 6.75
C ASP A 58 -20.60 -3.76 6.73
N THR A 59 -20.99 -4.38 5.62
CA THR A 59 -20.91 -5.84 5.49
C THR A 59 -19.47 -6.30 5.32
N ILE A 60 -18.66 -5.55 4.58
CA ILE A 60 -17.21 -5.82 4.42
C ILE A 60 -16.53 -5.71 5.79
N PHE A 61 -16.71 -4.61 6.53
CA PHE A 61 -16.13 -4.43 7.85
C PHE A 61 -16.60 -5.50 8.83
N LYS A 62 -17.91 -5.74 8.95
CA LYS A 62 -18.44 -6.79 9.82
C LYS A 62 -17.85 -8.17 9.51
N PHE A 63 -17.73 -8.50 8.22
CA PHE A 63 -17.13 -9.76 7.78
C PHE A 63 -15.64 -9.85 8.19
N ARG A 64 -14.88 -8.77 8.00
CA ARG A 64 -13.45 -8.73 8.30
C ARG A 64 -13.16 -8.69 9.81
N ASN A 65 -13.84 -7.82 10.56
CA ASN A 65 -13.70 -7.74 12.03
C ASN A 65 -14.02 -9.07 12.70
N SER A 66 -14.99 -9.84 12.18
CA SER A 66 -15.31 -11.17 12.72
C SER A 66 -14.17 -12.19 12.61
N ARG A 67 -13.14 -11.89 11.80
CA ARG A 67 -11.96 -12.71 11.49
C ARG A 67 -10.64 -12.01 11.81
N HIS A 68 -10.67 -10.81 12.38
CA HIS A 68 -9.48 -10.04 12.68
C HIS A 68 -9.05 -10.30 14.12
N PHE A 69 -7.87 -10.90 14.30
CA PHE A 69 -7.31 -11.20 15.61
C PHE A 69 -5.95 -10.53 15.75
N VAL A 70 -5.75 -9.81 16.85
CA VAL A 70 -4.52 -9.10 17.17
C VAL A 70 -3.82 -9.82 18.31
N TYR A 71 -2.52 -10.08 18.14
CA TYR A 71 -1.69 -10.67 19.19
C TYR A 71 -1.12 -9.58 20.11
N HIS A 72 -1.43 -9.68 21.39
CA HIS A 72 -0.99 -8.75 22.42
C HIS A 72 0.22 -9.34 23.16
N GLY A 73 1.42 -8.88 22.82
CA GLY A 73 2.68 -9.43 23.36
C GLY A 73 2.86 -9.26 24.88
N ASP A 74 2.18 -8.29 25.48
CA ASP A 74 2.14 -8.04 26.92
C ASP A 74 1.32 -9.11 27.68
N THR A 75 0.23 -9.60 27.07
CA THR A 75 -0.64 -10.61 27.68
C THR A 75 -0.44 -12.02 27.13
N GLY A 76 0.27 -12.16 26.01
CA GLY A 76 0.45 -13.41 25.27
C GLY A 76 -0.84 -13.96 24.65
N LYS A 77 -1.87 -13.12 24.48
CA LYS A 77 -3.19 -13.54 24.00
C LYS A 77 -3.52 -12.92 22.64
N GLU A 78 -4.29 -13.66 21.86
CA GLU A 78 -4.97 -13.12 20.69
C GLU A 78 -6.36 -12.64 21.10
N THR A 79 -6.71 -11.40 20.75
CA THR A 79 -8.05 -10.87 20.94
C THR A 79 -8.64 -10.43 19.62
N ARG A 80 -9.97 -10.47 19.51
CA ARG A 80 -10.68 -10.00 18.32
C ARG A 80 -10.88 -8.50 18.45
N GLU A 81 -10.38 -7.76 17.48
CA GLU A 81 -10.45 -6.29 17.45
C GLU A 81 -11.05 -5.81 16.13
N ASP A 82 -11.58 -4.59 16.15
CA ASP A 82 -12.02 -3.90 14.95
C ASP A 82 -10.82 -3.12 14.38
N ALA A 83 -10.65 -3.14 13.05
CA ALA A 83 -9.63 -2.34 12.39
C ALA A 83 -10.23 -1.05 11.81
N ASP A 84 -9.44 0.01 11.76
CA ASP A 84 -9.79 1.30 11.14
C ASP A 84 -9.73 1.25 9.60
N HIS A 85 -9.03 0.26 9.05
CA HIS A 85 -8.97 0.00 7.62
C HIS A 85 -8.70 -1.47 7.27
N TYR A 86 -9.02 -1.83 6.04
CA TYR A 86 -8.65 -3.10 5.42
C TYR A 86 -8.07 -2.90 4.04
N MET A 87 -6.94 -3.55 3.78
CA MET A 87 -6.33 -3.62 2.45
C MET A 87 -6.83 -4.85 1.71
N PHE A 88 -7.03 -4.72 0.40
CA PHE A 88 -7.46 -5.79 -0.49
C PHE A 88 -6.61 -5.76 -1.75
N PHE A 89 -5.80 -6.79 -1.98
CA PHE A 89 -5.03 -6.95 -3.21
C PHE A 89 -5.62 -8.05 -4.08
N TYR A 90 -5.57 -7.82 -5.39
CA TYR A 90 -5.96 -8.79 -6.39
C TYR A 90 -4.72 -9.55 -6.86
N ASN A 91 -4.83 -10.87 -7.05
CA ASN A 91 -3.69 -11.75 -7.28
C ASN A 91 -2.60 -11.57 -6.21
N TYR A 92 -2.97 -11.71 -4.93
CA TYR A 92 -2.13 -11.38 -3.77
C TYR A 92 -0.69 -11.91 -3.86
N GLY A 93 -0.48 -13.13 -4.36
CA GLY A 93 0.87 -13.69 -4.52
C GLY A 93 1.80 -12.89 -5.44
N GLU A 94 1.27 -12.24 -6.50
CA GLU A 94 2.03 -11.35 -7.38
C GLU A 94 2.14 -9.93 -6.79
N ALA A 95 1.11 -9.50 -6.05
CA ALA A 95 1.10 -8.17 -5.42
C ALA A 95 2.04 -8.09 -4.19
N ALA A 96 2.10 -9.13 -3.38
CA ALA A 96 2.85 -9.21 -2.12
C ALA A 96 4.35 -9.42 -2.31
N SER A 97 4.76 -10.09 -3.40
CA SER A 97 6.18 -10.26 -3.73
C SER A 97 6.92 -8.94 -3.93
N LEU A 98 6.19 -7.85 -4.22
CA LEU A 98 6.73 -6.50 -4.35
C LEU A 98 6.74 -5.70 -3.04
N SER A 99 5.93 -6.07 -2.05
CA SER A 99 5.65 -5.25 -0.86
C SER A 99 6.18 -5.84 0.45
N TYR A 100 6.34 -7.16 0.58
CA TYR A 100 6.66 -7.78 1.87
C TYR A 100 7.78 -8.81 1.84
N GLY A 101 8.37 -9.11 0.67
CA GLY A 101 9.40 -10.17 0.57
C GLY A 101 8.90 -11.57 0.93
N THR A 102 7.58 -11.73 1.09
CA THR A 102 6.94 -12.99 1.45
C THR A 102 6.61 -13.80 0.21
N GLY A 103 6.78 -15.11 0.31
CA GLY A 103 6.55 -16.02 -0.80
C GLY A 103 5.06 -16.26 -1.04
N PRO A 104 4.66 -16.77 -2.22
CA PRO A 104 3.27 -17.13 -2.50
C PRO A 104 2.69 -18.20 -1.54
N ASP A 105 3.55 -18.87 -0.75
CA ASP A 105 3.18 -19.94 0.18
C ASP A 105 3.06 -19.47 1.66
N ASP A 106 3.26 -18.18 1.96
CA ASP A 106 3.14 -17.64 3.32
C ASP A 106 1.66 -17.55 3.74
N GLN A 107 1.16 -18.67 4.23
CA GLN A 107 -0.24 -18.95 4.55
C GLN A 107 -0.89 -17.98 5.54
N LYS A 108 -0.08 -17.29 6.36
CA LYS A 108 -0.56 -16.30 7.34
C LYS A 108 -1.05 -14.99 6.71
N LEU A 109 -0.69 -14.73 5.46
CA LEU A 109 -1.07 -13.51 4.73
C LEU A 109 -2.19 -13.75 3.70
N ILE A 110 -2.37 -15.00 3.28
CA ILE A 110 -3.31 -15.41 2.22
C ILE A 110 -4.77 -15.17 2.62
N ASP A 111 -5.11 -15.26 3.91
CA ASP A 111 -6.48 -15.10 4.39
C ASP A 111 -6.88 -13.64 4.70
N GLU A 112 -5.91 -12.76 4.93
CA GLU A 112 -6.21 -11.44 5.49
C GLU A 112 -6.42 -10.34 4.45
N VAL A 113 -5.90 -10.47 3.23
CA VAL A 113 -5.74 -9.29 2.36
C VAL A 113 -6.03 -9.57 0.88
N SER A 114 -6.56 -10.74 0.52
CA SER A 114 -6.99 -11.03 -0.85
C SER A 114 -8.39 -10.49 -1.12
N VAL A 115 -8.61 -9.88 -2.29
CA VAL A 115 -9.96 -9.52 -2.79
C VAL A 115 -10.87 -10.76 -2.86
N GLU A 116 -10.30 -11.95 -3.05
CA GLU A 116 -11.03 -13.23 -3.07
C GLU A 116 -11.65 -13.58 -1.70
N ASN A 117 -11.13 -13.00 -0.62
CA ASN A 117 -11.65 -13.17 0.74
C ASN A 117 -12.69 -12.11 1.11
N MET A 118 -13.25 -11.41 0.12
CA MET A 118 -14.47 -10.62 0.30
C MET A 118 -15.70 -11.53 0.50
N PRO A 119 -16.80 -11.02 1.07
CA PRO A 119 -18.07 -11.75 1.07
C PRO A 119 -18.41 -12.26 -0.34
N ALA A 120 -18.77 -13.55 -0.44
CA ALA A 120 -18.90 -14.26 -1.73
C ALA A 120 -19.90 -13.62 -2.72
N PHE A 121 -20.86 -12.83 -2.23
CA PHE A 121 -21.82 -12.12 -3.08
C PHE A 121 -21.29 -10.77 -3.61
N ILE A 122 -20.26 -10.20 -2.97
CA ILE A 122 -19.60 -8.95 -3.38
C ILE A 122 -18.48 -9.26 -4.38
N PHE A 123 -17.70 -10.31 -4.11
CA PHE A 123 -16.50 -10.64 -4.87
C PHE A 123 -16.71 -10.68 -6.39
N PRO A 124 -17.73 -11.35 -6.97
CA PRO A 124 -17.91 -11.41 -8.42
C PRO A 124 -18.06 -10.03 -9.08
N SER A 125 -18.69 -9.07 -8.39
CA SER A 125 -18.85 -7.71 -8.90
C SER A 125 -17.52 -6.96 -8.88
N VAL A 126 -16.74 -7.12 -7.81
CA VAL A 126 -15.39 -6.52 -7.70
C VAL A 126 -14.44 -7.13 -8.73
N ASP A 127 -14.39 -8.46 -8.80
CA ASP A 127 -13.59 -9.23 -9.77
C ASP A 127 -13.88 -8.81 -11.22
N SER A 128 -15.16 -8.61 -11.57
CA SER A 128 -15.55 -8.12 -12.91
C SER A 128 -14.94 -6.75 -13.23
N ILE A 129 -14.87 -5.84 -12.26
CA ILE A 129 -14.25 -4.52 -12.46
C ILE A 129 -12.73 -4.64 -12.57
N PHE A 130 -12.08 -5.45 -11.72
CA PHE A 130 -10.64 -5.71 -11.79
C PHE A 130 -10.24 -6.28 -13.15
N LYS A 131 -10.99 -7.25 -13.67
CA LYS A 131 -10.78 -7.82 -15.01
C LYS A 131 -10.94 -6.80 -16.14
N LYS A 132 -11.89 -5.87 -16.03
CA LYS A 132 -12.09 -4.80 -17.03
C LYS A 132 -11.00 -3.73 -17.00
N LEU A 133 -10.52 -3.38 -15.81
CA LEU A 133 -9.40 -2.44 -15.65
C LEU A 133 -8.08 -3.06 -16.14
N GLY A 134 -7.87 -4.34 -15.84
CA GLY A 134 -6.65 -5.06 -16.17
C GLY A 134 -5.53 -4.84 -15.15
N LYS A 135 -4.56 -5.76 -15.15
CA LYS A 135 -3.49 -5.85 -14.15
C LYS A 135 -2.57 -4.62 -14.04
N ASP A 136 -2.44 -3.85 -15.12
CA ASP A 136 -1.56 -2.67 -15.16
C ASP A 136 -2.27 -1.39 -14.66
N ARG A 137 -3.56 -1.49 -14.31
CA ARG A 137 -4.43 -0.36 -13.94
C ARG A 137 -5.03 -0.49 -12.55
N ILE A 138 -4.95 -1.66 -11.93
CA ILE A 138 -5.38 -1.86 -10.56
C ILE A 138 -4.65 -3.06 -9.93
N ARG A 139 -4.11 -2.84 -8.74
CA ARG A 139 -3.49 -3.88 -7.89
C ARG A 139 -4.34 -4.22 -6.69
N GLY A 140 -5.10 -3.26 -6.19
CA GLY A 140 -5.88 -3.42 -4.96
C GLY A 140 -6.48 -2.10 -4.49
N PHE A 141 -7.07 -2.13 -3.31
CA PHE A 141 -7.54 -0.93 -2.63
C PHE A 141 -7.49 -1.09 -1.12
N THR A 142 -7.38 0.03 -0.43
CA THR A 142 -7.61 0.15 1.01
C THR A 142 -8.98 0.79 1.24
N LEU A 143 -9.77 0.19 2.12
CA LEU A 143 -11.04 0.72 2.58
C LEU A 143 -10.90 1.15 4.04
N TRP A 144 -11.16 2.43 4.31
CA TRP A 144 -11.12 3.02 5.65
C TRP A 144 -12.53 3.13 6.24
N GLU A 145 -12.63 3.09 7.57
CA GLU A 145 -13.91 3.19 8.30
C GLU A 145 -14.63 4.52 8.02
N ASP A 146 -13.88 5.59 7.76
CA ASP A 146 -14.39 6.91 7.41
C ASP A 146 -14.92 7.01 5.96
N SER A 147 -15.01 5.89 5.25
CA SER A 147 -15.39 5.78 3.82
C SER A 147 -14.38 6.31 2.82
N THR A 148 -13.13 6.58 3.24
CA THR A 148 -12.03 6.80 2.31
C THR A 148 -11.70 5.50 1.58
N ILE A 149 -11.45 5.60 0.28
CA ILE A 149 -10.98 4.47 -0.54
C ILE A 149 -9.70 4.90 -1.24
N GLU A 150 -8.62 4.16 -1.03
CA GLU A 150 -7.34 4.37 -1.69
C GLU A 150 -7.11 3.21 -2.66
N ILE A 151 -7.18 3.47 -3.96
CA ILE A 151 -7.02 2.45 -5.01
C ILE A 151 -5.57 2.46 -5.46
N SER A 152 -4.87 1.35 -5.24
CA SER A 152 -3.53 1.13 -5.78
C SER A 152 -3.65 0.78 -7.26
N ILE A 153 -3.16 1.65 -8.13
CA ILE A 153 -3.30 1.50 -9.59
C ILE A 153 -2.15 0.69 -10.14
N LYS A 154 -0.95 1.25 -10.01
CA LYS A 154 0.30 0.70 -10.54
C LYS A 154 1.44 1.10 -9.65
N GLY A 155 2.43 0.23 -9.56
CA GLY A 155 3.72 0.57 -9.01
C GLY A 155 4.79 -0.04 -9.88
N TYR A 156 5.93 0.64 -9.98
CA TYR A 156 7.09 0.09 -10.67
C TYR A 156 8.35 0.46 -9.91
N ARG A 157 9.36 -0.39 -10.07
CA ARG A 157 10.67 -0.19 -9.45
C ARG A 157 11.66 0.31 -10.48
N LYS A 158 12.39 1.38 -10.16
CA LYS A 158 13.52 1.89 -10.94
C LYS A 158 14.77 1.84 -10.07
N LYS A 159 15.51 0.73 -10.16
CA LYS A 159 16.63 0.39 -9.27
C LYS A 159 16.14 0.19 -7.82
N GLU A 160 16.58 1.02 -6.88
CA GLU A 160 16.22 0.99 -5.45
C GLU A 160 15.14 2.02 -5.13
N ILE A 161 14.33 2.40 -6.12
CA ILE A 161 13.29 3.42 -5.98
C ILE A 161 11.97 2.80 -6.41
N ASP A 162 11.00 2.82 -5.51
CA ASP A 162 9.63 2.44 -5.80
C ASP A 162 8.83 3.69 -6.18
N VAL A 163 8.08 3.58 -7.27
CA VAL A 163 7.12 4.60 -7.71
C VAL A 163 5.74 4.00 -7.59
N SER A 164 4.83 4.70 -6.93
CA SER A 164 3.45 4.29 -6.75
C SER A 164 2.47 5.33 -7.29
N HIS A 165 1.35 4.84 -7.81
CA HIS A 165 0.25 5.63 -8.33
C HIS A 165 -1.04 5.19 -7.64
N GLU A 166 -1.76 6.15 -7.07
CA GLU A 166 -2.97 5.89 -6.30
C GLU A 166 -4.13 6.80 -6.71
N LEU A 167 -5.35 6.23 -6.72
CA LEU A 167 -6.59 6.98 -6.88
C LEU A 167 -7.32 7.02 -5.55
N ILE A 168 -7.60 8.21 -5.04
CA ILE A 168 -8.06 8.37 -3.68
C ILE A 168 -9.42 9.07 -3.67
N TRP A 169 -10.41 8.36 -3.14
CA TRP A 169 -11.77 8.84 -2.97
C TRP A 169 -11.92 9.47 -1.58
N LYS A 170 -12.49 10.69 -1.51
CA LYS A 170 -12.86 11.38 -0.26
C LYS A 170 -11.68 11.81 0.62
N ARG A 171 -10.46 11.88 0.08
CA ARG A 171 -9.30 12.50 0.75
C ARG A 171 -8.61 13.49 -0.19
N SER A 172 -8.41 14.70 0.30
CA SER A 172 -7.53 15.68 -0.33
C SER A 172 -6.28 15.73 0.54
N TYR A 173 -5.10 15.48 -0.04
CA TYR A 173 -3.89 15.84 0.67
C TYR A 173 -3.79 17.37 0.63
N SER A 174 -3.48 17.96 1.78
CA SER A 174 -3.04 19.35 1.80
C SER A 174 -1.77 19.45 0.96
N LYS A 175 -1.58 20.59 0.26
CA LYS A 175 -0.32 20.89 -0.43
C LYS A 175 0.86 20.52 0.47
N ASN A 176 1.69 19.60 0.01
CA ASN A 176 2.88 19.18 0.72
C ASN A 176 3.79 20.40 0.95
N THR A 177 4.05 20.73 2.20
CA THR A 177 5.03 21.77 2.57
C THR A 177 6.38 21.16 2.98
N ASP A 178 6.48 19.82 3.05
CA ASP A 178 7.71 19.12 3.38
C ASP A 178 8.49 18.77 2.10
N HIS A 179 9.68 19.33 1.99
CA HIS A 179 10.57 19.16 0.84
C HIS A 179 11.18 17.75 0.74
N ASP A 180 11.11 16.96 1.81
CA ASP A 180 11.70 15.62 1.88
C ASP A 180 10.68 14.49 1.62
N LEU A 181 9.43 14.86 1.34
CA LEU A 181 8.39 13.92 0.92
C LEU A 181 8.18 14.02 -0.61
N PHE A 182 8.51 12.94 -1.32
CA PHE A 182 8.41 12.87 -2.78
C PHE A 182 7.04 12.38 -3.24
N TYR A 183 5.99 13.12 -2.92
CA TYR A 183 4.66 12.91 -3.47
C TYR A 183 4.09 14.16 -4.12
N LYS A 184 3.24 13.96 -5.13
CA LYS A 184 2.44 15.01 -5.77
C LYS A 184 1.06 14.50 -6.06
N ASP A 185 0.09 15.40 -6.00
CA ASP A 185 -1.29 15.08 -6.29
C ASP A 185 -1.97 16.07 -7.23
N THR A 186 -3.10 15.64 -7.77
CA THR A 186 -4.02 16.50 -8.52
C THR A 186 -5.45 16.03 -8.32
N MET A 187 -6.37 16.97 -8.16
CA MET A 187 -7.80 16.66 -8.16
C MET A 187 -8.25 16.36 -9.59
N ILE A 188 -8.75 15.14 -9.82
CA ILE A 188 -9.40 14.77 -11.09
C ILE A 188 -10.85 15.27 -11.08
N THR A 189 -11.53 15.12 -9.94
CA THR A 189 -12.90 15.59 -9.68
C THR A 189 -12.96 16.13 -8.25
N PRO A 190 -14.09 16.70 -7.78
CA PRO A 190 -14.20 17.18 -6.39
C PRO A 190 -13.96 16.11 -5.30
N ARG A 191 -13.93 14.82 -5.67
CA ARG A 191 -13.76 13.72 -4.70
C ARG A 191 -12.70 12.68 -5.09
N TRP A 192 -12.15 12.77 -6.30
CA TRP A 192 -11.06 11.90 -6.75
C TRP A 192 -9.76 12.69 -6.83
N THR A 193 -8.78 12.23 -6.08
CA THR A 193 -7.40 12.73 -6.11
C THR A 193 -6.51 11.66 -6.74
N TYR A 194 -5.66 12.05 -7.68
CA TYR A 194 -4.59 11.21 -8.19
C TYR A 194 -3.30 11.56 -7.45
N LEU A 195 -2.77 10.62 -6.68
CA LEU A 195 -1.49 10.73 -6.00
C LEU A 195 -0.41 9.92 -6.74
N ILE A 196 0.78 10.51 -6.82
CA ILE A 196 2.02 9.83 -7.19
C ILE A 196 2.95 9.96 -5.99
N SER A 197 3.53 8.85 -5.55
CA SER A 197 4.60 8.86 -4.55
C SER A 197 5.83 8.13 -5.07
N VAL A 198 6.99 8.58 -4.62
CA VAL A 198 8.29 8.00 -4.92
C VAL A 198 9.01 7.79 -3.60
N ASP A 199 9.51 6.59 -3.36
CA ASP A 199 10.28 6.32 -2.16
C ASP A 199 11.45 5.38 -2.44
N GLU A 200 12.41 5.36 -1.52
CA GLU A 200 13.43 4.34 -1.53
C GLU A 200 12.81 2.98 -1.26
N HIS A 201 13.23 2.00 -2.04
CA HIS A 201 12.86 0.62 -1.81
C HIS A 201 13.51 0.16 -0.51
N GLN A 202 12.71 0.07 0.54
CA GLN A 202 13.11 -0.59 1.78
C GLN A 202 12.89 -2.09 1.60
N GLY A 203 13.87 -2.73 0.95
CA GLY A 203 13.98 -4.19 0.98
C GLY A 203 14.23 -4.65 2.40
N TRP A 204 13.62 -5.77 2.77
CA TRP A 204 13.98 -6.53 3.97
C TRP A 204 15.06 -7.55 3.64
#